data_AF-A0A939XHM7-F1
#
_entry.id   AF-A0A939XHM7-F1
#
_cell.length_a   1.000
_cell.length_b   1.000
_cell.length_c   1.000
_cell.angle_alpha   90.00
_cell.angle_beta   90.00
_cell.angle_gamma   90.00
#
_symmetry.space_group_name_H-M   'P 1'
#
loop_
_entity.id
_entity.type
_entity.pdbx_description
1 polymer ?
#
loop_
_entity_poly.entity_id
_entity_poly.type
_entity_poly.pdbx_seq_one_letter_code
_entity_poly.pdbx_strand_id
1 'polypeptide(L)'
;MAATTDPNTSQGKEVIDTSNTSQTPSHPDKEDCDVIDKTLLDKKSEFEKAIEIGEQLPKDNPENQNDLATAYYNLAVLQIEHLGDYDSAKANYEKAIEIGEQLPKDKTEYQDMLAQAYYRYAVLLLVPEEHEAAEANVKSAITISTNKLSDWDE
;
A
#
# COMPACT_ATOMS: atom_id res chain seq x y z
N MET A 1 -48.73 -36.78 56.98
CA MET A 1 -48.42 -37.09 55.56
C MET A 1 -48.36 -35.74 54.85
N ALA A 2 -47.17 -35.12 54.87
CA ALA A 2 -46.28 -34.94 53.70
C ALA A 2 -46.91 -34.00 52.66
N ALA A 3 -46.61 -32.69 52.73
CA ALA A 3 -45.58 -31.95 51.96
C ALA A 3 -45.96 -31.85 50.47
N THR A 4 -46.10 -30.68 49.84
CA THR A 4 -45.07 -29.66 49.53
C THR A 4 -45.77 -28.33 49.14
N THR A 5 -45.60 -27.20 49.83
CA THR A 5 -44.58 -26.12 49.63
C THR A 5 -44.22 -25.80 48.18
N ASP A 6 -44.71 -24.64 47.71
CA ASP A 6 -44.10 -23.80 46.67
C ASP A 6 -42.69 -23.36 47.11
N PRO A 7 -41.71 -23.30 46.20
CA PRO A 7 -41.09 -22.00 45.97
C PRO A 7 -40.52 -21.76 44.55
N ASN A 8 -40.71 -20.54 44.08
CA ASN A 8 -39.65 -19.59 43.71
C ASN A 8 -38.62 -19.98 42.62
N THR A 9 -38.67 -19.21 41.52
CA THR A 9 -37.51 -18.67 40.78
C THR A 9 -36.52 -19.66 40.18
N SER A 10 -36.87 -20.22 39.02
CA SER A 10 -35.85 -20.64 38.06
C SER A 10 -35.41 -19.42 37.24
N GLN A 11 -34.23 -18.92 37.58
CA GLN A 11 -33.44 -18.03 36.73
C GLN A 11 -33.41 -18.62 35.32
N GLY A 12 -34.07 -17.95 34.37
CA GLY A 12 -33.82 -18.19 32.96
C GLY A 12 -32.37 -17.83 32.69
N LYS A 13 -31.53 -18.84 32.46
CA LYS A 13 -30.21 -18.64 31.87
C LYS A 13 -30.44 -17.91 30.54
N GLU A 14 -29.97 -16.68 30.49
CA GLU A 14 -29.70 -15.96 29.25
C GLU A 14 -28.72 -16.84 28.45
N VAL A 15 -29.27 -17.59 27.50
CA VAL A 15 -28.46 -18.23 26.47
C VAL A 15 -28.01 -17.08 25.60
N ILE A 16 -26.84 -16.54 25.92
CA ILE A 16 -26.05 -15.73 24.98
C ILE A 16 -25.89 -16.61 23.74
N ASP A 17 -26.67 -16.30 22.71
CA ASP A 17 -26.49 -16.85 21.40
C ASP A 17 -25.16 -16.32 20.87
N THR A 18 -24.09 -17.08 21.10
CA THR A 18 -22.76 -16.78 20.55
C THR A 18 -22.65 -17.17 19.08
N SER A 19 -23.77 -17.19 18.33
CA SER A 19 -23.75 -17.16 16.87
C SER A 19 -23.36 -15.77 16.37
N ASN A 20 -22.21 -15.27 16.83
CA ASN A 20 -21.39 -14.37 16.03
C ASN A 20 -20.89 -15.21 14.86
N THR A 21 -21.77 -15.38 13.89
CA THR A 21 -21.46 -16.00 12.61
C THR A 21 -20.33 -15.18 12.03
N SER A 22 -19.17 -15.82 11.93
CA SER A 22 -18.05 -15.37 11.14
C SER A 22 -18.59 -14.92 9.78
N GLN A 23 -18.76 -13.61 9.61
CA GLN A 23 -19.02 -13.01 8.32
C GLN A 23 -17.75 -13.27 7.51
N THR A 24 -17.77 -14.37 6.75
CA THR A 24 -17.01 -14.42 5.50
C THR A 24 -17.38 -13.14 4.75
N PRO A 25 -16.42 -12.32 4.29
CA PRO A 25 -16.76 -11.12 3.53
C PRO A 25 -17.56 -11.59 2.31
N SER A 26 -18.86 -11.29 2.30
CA SER A 26 -19.68 -11.44 1.11
C SER A 26 -19.10 -10.52 0.03
N HIS A 27 -19.17 -10.95 -1.23
CA HIS A 27 -18.87 -10.05 -2.35
C HIS A 27 -19.62 -8.73 -2.14
N PRO A 28 -18.94 -7.58 -2.25
CA PRO A 28 -19.59 -6.29 -2.03
C PRO A 28 -20.79 -6.14 -2.96
N ASP A 29 -21.90 -5.63 -2.41
CA ASP A 29 -23.09 -5.32 -3.19
C ASP A 29 -22.77 -4.23 -4.22
N LYS A 30 -23.61 -4.06 -5.24
CA LYS A 30 -23.34 -3.13 -6.36
C LYS A 30 -23.13 -1.67 -5.90
N GLU A 31 -23.84 -1.26 -4.85
CA GLU A 31 -23.66 0.06 -4.21
C GLU A 31 -22.31 0.17 -3.48
N ASP A 32 -21.84 -0.90 -2.85
CA ASP A 32 -20.52 -0.94 -2.21
C ASP A 32 -19.39 -0.90 -3.24
N CYS A 33 -19.56 -1.58 -4.39
CA CYS A 33 -18.62 -1.49 -5.51
C CYS A 33 -18.54 -0.07 -6.08
N ASP A 34 -19.67 0.60 -6.31
CA ASP A 34 -19.69 1.98 -6.84
C ASP A 34 -19.04 2.98 -5.87
N VAL A 35 -19.20 2.78 -4.55
CA VAL A 35 -18.57 3.60 -3.51
C VAL A 35 -17.07 3.34 -3.42
N ILE A 36 -16.64 2.08 -3.55
CA ILE A 36 -15.23 1.69 -3.59
C ILE A 36 -14.56 2.33 -4.82
N ASP A 37 -15.17 2.22 -5.99
CA ASP A 37 -14.64 2.79 -7.24
C ASP A 37 -14.50 4.31 -7.16
N LYS A 38 -15.50 5.00 -6.61
CA LYS A 38 -15.43 6.45 -6.38
C LYS A 38 -14.31 6.83 -5.43
N THR A 39 -14.17 6.10 -4.32
CA THR A 39 -13.13 6.37 -3.31
C THR A 39 -11.72 6.20 -3.90
N LEU A 40 -11.54 5.20 -4.76
CA LEU A 40 -10.27 4.96 -5.47
C LEU A 40 -9.97 6.06 -6.49
N LEU A 41 -10.98 6.55 -7.20
CA LEU A 41 -10.83 7.67 -8.13
C LEU A 41 -10.50 8.99 -7.42
N ASP A 42 -11.13 9.26 -6.28
CA ASP A 42 -10.83 10.43 -5.45
C ASP A 42 -9.38 10.39 -4.97
N LYS A 43 -8.90 9.23 -4.46
CA LYS A 43 -7.49 9.03 -4.09
C LYS A 43 -6.53 9.22 -5.26
N LYS A 44 -6.87 8.69 -6.45
CA LYS A 44 -6.08 8.91 -7.67
C LYS A 44 -5.93 10.41 -7.96
N SER A 45 -7.02 11.16 -7.89
CA SER A 45 -7.01 12.60 -8.10
C SER A 45 -6.17 13.35 -7.06
N GLU A 46 -6.15 12.90 -5.80
CA GLU A 46 -5.31 13.47 -4.76
C GLU A 46 -3.81 13.29 -5.05
N PHE A 47 -3.39 12.09 -5.48
CA PHE A 47 -2.00 11.85 -5.88
C PHE A 47 -1.61 12.64 -7.13
N GLU A 48 -2.48 12.74 -8.14
CA GLU A 48 -2.23 13.55 -9.34
C GLU A 48 -2.02 15.03 -9.00
N LYS A 49 -2.82 15.58 -8.07
CA LYS A 49 -2.62 16.96 -7.59
C LYS A 49 -1.32 17.11 -6.80
N ALA A 50 -0.96 16.13 -5.97
CA ALA A 50 0.30 16.16 -5.24
C ALA A 50 1.50 16.16 -6.21
N ILE A 51 1.43 15.37 -7.28
CA ILE A 51 2.42 15.36 -8.37
C ILE A 51 2.47 16.74 -9.05
N GLU A 52 1.33 17.28 -9.48
CA GLU A 52 1.27 18.59 -10.16
C GLU A 52 1.90 19.70 -9.32
N ILE A 53 1.62 19.73 -8.01
CA ILE A 53 2.22 20.69 -7.08
C ILE A 53 3.73 20.41 -6.94
N GLY A 54 4.11 19.16 -6.70
CA GLY A 54 5.50 18.76 -6.50
C GLY A 54 6.41 19.04 -7.70
N GLU A 55 5.90 18.88 -8.93
CA GLU A 55 6.61 19.23 -10.16
C GLU A 55 6.93 20.75 -10.27
N GLN A 56 6.12 21.59 -9.63
CA GLN A 56 6.31 23.04 -9.59
C GLN A 56 7.22 23.51 -8.44
N LEU A 57 7.53 22.63 -7.48
CA LEU A 57 8.40 22.98 -6.36
C LEU A 57 9.89 23.07 -6.77
N PRO A 58 10.71 23.83 -6.03
CA PRO A 58 12.16 23.86 -6.25
C PRO A 58 12.78 22.47 -6.16
N LYS A 59 13.59 22.12 -7.16
CA LYS A 59 14.24 20.79 -7.28
C LYS A 59 15.50 20.64 -6.44
N ASP A 60 16.04 21.74 -5.92
CA ASP A 60 17.21 21.78 -5.05
C ASP A 60 16.89 21.41 -3.60
N ASN A 61 15.61 21.25 -3.25
CA ASN A 61 15.19 20.70 -1.96
C ASN A 61 14.92 19.18 -2.06
N PRO A 62 15.76 18.34 -1.43
CA PRO A 62 15.58 16.88 -1.43
C PRO A 62 14.26 16.41 -0.81
N GLU A 63 13.69 17.14 0.15
CA GLU A 63 12.42 16.77 0.79
C GLU A 63 11.27 16.90 -0.21
N ASN A 64 11.21 18.02 -0.94
CA ASN A 64 10.23 18.22 -2.02
C ASN A 64 10.34 17.12 -3.09
N GLN A 65 11.57 16.73 -3.45
CA GLN A 65 11.80 15.68 -4.43
C GLN A 65 11.40 14.29 -3.89
N ASN A 66 11.64 14.02 -2.61
CA ASN A 66 11.20 12.77 -1.97
C ASN A 66 9.67 12.67 -1.90
N ASP A 67 8.98 13.76 -1.57
CA ASP A 67 7.52 13.81 -1.54
C ASP A 67 6.94 13.58 -2.95
N LEU A 68 7.55 14.18 -3.97
CA LEU A 68 7.16 13.96 -5.37
C LEU A 68 7.37 12.51 -5.80
N ALA A 69 8.52 11.90 -5.48
CA ALA A 69 8.79 10.49 -5.75
C ALA A 69 7.78 9.57 -5.05
N THR A 70 7.44 9.88 -3.80
CA THR A 70 6.45 9.14 -3.01
C THR A 70 5.05 9.23 -3.61
N ALA A 71 4.67 10.42 -4.13
CA ALA A 71 3.38 10.60 -4.80
C ALA A 71 3.27 9.76 -6.08
N TYR A 72 4.32 9.73 -6.91
CA TYR A 72 4.38 8.83 -8.07
C TYR A 72 4.32 7.36 -7.69
N TYR A 73 5.08 6.94 -6.67
CA TYR A 73 5.08 5.57 -6.17
C TYR A 73 3.67 5.14 -5.71
N ASN A 74 3.00 5.97 -4.91
CA ASN A 74 1.66 5.66 -4.39
C ASN A 74 0.61 5.62 -5.51
N LEU A 75 0.71 6.51 -6.49
CA LEU A 75 -0.16 6.48 -7.66
C LEU A 75 0.03 5.18 -8.48
N ALA A 76 1.28 4.75 -8.68
CA ALA A 76 1.58 3.48 -9.36
C ALA A 76 0.99 2.28 -8.62
N VAL A 77 1.13 2.23 -7.27
CA VAL A 77 0.54 1.17 -6.45
C VAL A 77 -0.98 1.14 -6.62
N LEU A 78 -1.65 2.31 -6.53
CA LEU A 78 -3.10 2.41 -6.72
C LEU A 78 -3.54 1.94 -8.12
N GLN A 79 -2.80 2.32 -9.15
CA GLN A 79 -3.07 1.95 -10.54
C GLN A 79 -2.99 0.44 -10.77
N ILE A 80 -2.02 -0.24 -10.15
CA ILE A 80 -1.86 -1.70 -10.27
C ILE A 80 -2.88 -2.44 -9.41
N GLU A 81 -2.94 -2.12 -8.12
CA GLU A 81 -3.69 -2.93 -7.15
C GLU A 81 -5.20 -2.77 -7.31
N HIS A 82 -5.66 -1.66 -7.90
CA HIS A 82 -7.08 -1.32 -7.90
C HIS A 82 -7.66 -0.91 -9.26
N LEU A 83 -6.85 -0.38 -10.20
CA LEU A 83 -7.37 0.16 -11.46
C LEU A 83 -6.99 -0.66 -12.70
N GLY A 84 -6.05 -1.59 -12.59
CA GLY A 84 -5.54 -2.38 -13.71
C GLY A 84 -4.81 -1.56 -14.79
N ASP A 85 -4.36 -0.36 -14.45
CA ASP A 85 -3.69 0.57 -15.37
C ASP A 85 -2.17 0.37 -15.35
N TYR A 86 -1.73 -0.74 -15.92
CA TYR A 86 -0.34 -1.20 -15.87
C TYR A 86 0.65 -0.26 -16.57
N ASP A 87 0.27 0.31 -17.72
CA ASP A 87 1.14 1.19 -18.49
C ASP A 87 1.42 2.49 -17.73
N SER A 88 0.38 3.09 -17.15
CA SER A 88 0.55 4.30 -16.34
C SER A 88 1.33 4.01 -15.06
N ALA A 89 1.11 2.86 -14.44
CA ALA A 89 1.86 2.47 -13.25
C ALA A 89 3.35 2.24 -13.53
N LYS A 90 3.68 1.63 -14.68
CA LYS A 90 5.06 1.48 -15.15
C LYS A 90 5.75 2.84 -15.25
N ALA A 91 5.13 3.79 -15.94
CA ALA A 91 5.67 5.14 -16.08
C ALA A 91 5.84 5.86 -14.73
N ASN A 92 4.89 5.68 -13.81
CA ASN A 92 4.95 6.30 -12.48
C ASN A 92 6.04 5.68 -11.59
N TYR A 93 6.26 4.35 -11.64
CA TYR A 93 7.40 3.75 -10.93
C TYR A 93 8.74 4.22 -11.49
N GLU A 94 8.87 4.30 -12.82
CA GLU A 94 10.10 4.83 -13.45
C GLU A 94 10.39 6.26 -12.98
N LYS A 95 9.36 7.10 -12.87
CA LYS A 95 9.51 8.47 -12.34
C LYS A 95 9.90 8.50 -10.87
N ALA A 96 9.27 7.67 -10.03
CA ALA A 96 9.63 7.57 -8.62
C ALA A 96 11.10 7.14 -8.43
N ILE A 97 11.56 6.16 -9.22
CA ILE A 97 12.93 5.67 -9.21
C ILE A 97 13.91 6.74 -9.71
N GLU A 98 13.62 7.38 -10.85
CA GLU A 98 14.47 8.44 -11.44
C GLU A 98 14.75 9.57 -10.45
N ILE A 99 13.72 9.98 -9.68
CA ILE A 99 13.85 11.01 -8.66
C ILE A 99 14.59 10.46 -7.43
N GLY A 100 14.19 9.28 -6.95
CA GLY A 100 14.78 8.65 -5.77
C GLY A 100 16.28 8.38 -5.91
N GLU A 101 16.76 8.02 -7.10
CA GLU A 101 18.19 7.83 -7.41
C GLU A 101 19.03 9.11 -7.24
N GLN A 102 18.40 10.28 -7.36
CA GLN A 102 19.06 11.59 -7.23
C GLN A 102 19.08 12.11 -5.79
N LEU A 103 18.36 11.46 -4.87
CA LEU A 103 18.27 11.86 -3.47
C LEU A 103 19.55 11.49 -2.68
N PRO A 104 19.85 12.23 -1.58
CA PRO A 104 20.92 11.88 -0.66
C PRO A 104 20.79 10.44 -0.12
N LYS A 105 21.90 9.69 -0.14
CA LYS A 105 21.92 8.27 0.24
C LYS A 105 22.07 8.03 1.74
N ASP A 106 22.48 9.05 2.49
CA ASP A 106 22.65 9.04 3.95
C ASP A 106 21.32 9.11 4.70
N LYS A 107 20.21 9.46 4.01
CA LYS A 107 18.88 9.46 4.58
C LYS A 107 18.15 8.14 4.32
N THR A 108 17.97 7.37 5.38
CA THR A 108 17.29 6.06 5.34
C THR A 108 15.89 6.14 4.75
N GLU A 109 15.11 7.19 5.04
CA GLU A 109 13.75 7.35 4.52
C GLU A 109 13.71 7.36 2.98
N TYR A 110 14.65 8.06 2.35
CA TYR A 110 14.71 8.17 0.89
C TYR A 110 15.11 6.83 0.27
N GLN A 111 16.06 6.15 0.90
CA GLN A 111 16.50 4.82 0.50
C GLN A 111 15.39 3.77 0.67
N ASP A 112 14.58 3.86 1.73
CA ASP A 112 13.47 2.95 1.99
C ASP A 112 12.36 3.10 0.93
N MET A 113 12.03 4.33 0.54
CA MET A 113 11.10 4.59 -0.57
C MET A 113 11.65 4.05 -1.90
N LEU A 114 12.92 4.33 -2.20
CA LEU A 114 13.56 3.87 -3.45
C LEU A 114 13.63 2.34 -3.55
N ALA A 115 13.99 1.65 -2.47
CA ALA A 115 14.02 0.19 -2.42
C ALA A 115 12.63 -0.42 -2.64
N GLN A 116 11.58 0.18 -2.07
CA GLN A 116 10.20 -0.24 -2.30
C GLN A 116 9.77 -0.01 -3.74
N ALA A 117 10.11 1.13 -4.34
CA ALA A 117 9.81 1.43 -5.74
C ALA A 117 10.44 0.40 -6.68
N TYR A 118 11.73 0.09 -6.50
CA TYR A 118 12.42 -0.97 -7.26
C TYR A 118 11.75 -2.34 -7.08
N TYR A 119 11.44 -2.73 -5.85
CA TYR A 119 10.81 -4.02 -5.59
C TYR A 119 9.44 -4.14 -6.25
N ARG A 120 8.57 -3.13 -6.07
CA ARG A 120 7.23 -3.11 -6.66
C ARG A 120 7.29 -3.05 -8.19
N TYR A 121 8.23 -2.30 -8.75
CA TYR A 121 8.42 -2.25 -10.19
C TYR A 121 8.90 -3.59 -10.74
N ALA A 122 9.82 -4.29 -10.05
CA ALA A 122 10.22 -5.63 -10.43
C ALA A 122 9.03 -6.60 -10.46
N VAL A 123 8.15 -6.55 -9.45
CA VAL A 123 6.95 -7.37 -9.40
C VAL A 123 6.02 -7.07 -10.59
N LEU A 124 5.86 -5.80 -10.95
CA LEU A 124 5.09 -5.40 -12.14
C LEU A 124 5.68 -6.01 -13.42
N LEU A 125 7.00 -5.95 -13.60
CA LEU A 125 7.71 -6.44 -14.79
C LEU A 125 7.66 -7.96 -14.97
N LEU A 126 7.30 -8.72 -13.94
CA LEU A 126 7.07 -10.16 -14.08
C LEU A 126 5.80 -10.47 -14.88
N VAL A 127 4.80 -9.58 -14.89
CA VAL A 127 3.55 -9.76 -15.64
C VAL A 127 3.77 -9.79 -17.16
N PRO A 128 4.51 -8.83 -17.77
CA PRO A 128 4.88 -8.88 -19.19
C PRO A 128 6.05 -9.84 -19.50
N GLU A 129 6.49 -10.69 -18.56
CA GLU A 129 7.66 -11.58 -18.70
C GLU A 129 8.99 -10.83 -19.00
N GLU A 130 9.12 -9.58 -18.54
CA GLU A 130 10.35 -8.77 -18.64
C GLU A 130 11.38 -9.19 -17.57
N HIS A 131 11.77 -10.47 -17.57
CA HIS A 131 12.53 -11.12 -16.49
C HIS A 131 13.89 -10.47 -16.20
N GLU A 132 14.64 -10.04 -17.22
CA GLU A 132 15.94 -9.39 -17.03
C GLU A 132 15.80 -8.05 -16.30
N ALA A 133 14.81 -7.26 -16.70
CA ALA A 133 14.53 -5.98 -16.06
C ALA A 133 14.02 -6.18 -14.63
N ALA A 134 13.15 -7.17 -14.40
CA ALA A 134 12.70 -7.54 -13.06
C ALA A 134 13.88 -7.95 -12.15
N GLU A 135 14.79 -8.79 -12.65
CA GLU A 135 15.98 -9.22 -11.90
C GLU A 135 16.89 -8.04 -11.53
N ALA A 136 17.12 -7.12 -12.47
CA ALA A 136 17.91 -5.92 -12.22
C ALA A 136 17.29 -5.05 -11.10
N ASN A 137 15.98 -4.84 -11.14
CA ASN A 137 15.26 -4.06 -10.13
C ASN A 137 15.29 -4.75 -8.75
N VAL A 138 15.11 -6.07 -8.67
CA VAL A 138 15.25 -6.82 -7.40
C VAL A 138 16.65 -6.65 -6.82
N LYS A 139 17.70 -6.74 -7.65
CA LYS A 139 19.08 -6.55 -7.20
C LYS A 139 19.28 -5.16 -6.60
N SER A 140 18.78 -4.11 -7.25
CA SER A 140 18.85 -2.74 -6.73
C SER A 140 18.17 -2.61 -5.36
N ALA A 141 16.95 -3.15 -5.21
CA ALA A 141 16.24 -3.15 -3.93
C ALA A 141 17.03 -3.86 -2.81
N ILE A 142 17.62 -5.02 -3.11
CA ILE A 142 18.45 -5.78 -2.16
C ILE A 142 19.71 -5.00 -1.79
N THR A 143 20.41 -4.40 -2.77
CA THR A 143 21.62 -3.62 -2.51
C THR A 143 21.35 -2.47 -1.56
N ILE A 144 20.28 -1.70 -1.80
CA ILE A 144 19.90 -0.59 -0.91
C ILE A 144 19.58 -1.11 0.50
N SER A 145 18.77 -2.17 0.60
CA SER A 145 18.39 -2.77 1.88
C SER A 145 19.56 -3.37 2.65
N THR A 146 20.59 -3.87 1.94
CA THR A 146 21.78 -4.47 2.55
C THR A 146 22.77 -3.41 3.03
N ASN A 147 22.97 -2.33 2.26
CA ASN A 147 23.80 -1.20 2.70
C ASN A 147 23.25 -0.59 3.99
N LYS A 148 21.92 -0.59 4.17
CA LYS A 148 21.30 -0.19 5.42
C LYS A 148 21.69 -1.07 6.60
N LEU A 149 21.85 -2.38 6.40
CA LEU A 149 22.14 -3.33 7.48
C LEU A 149 23.59 -3.23 7.99
N SER A 150 24.55 -2.87 7.13
CA SER A 150 25.95 -2.68 7.55
C SER A 150 26.13 -1.49 8.49
N ASP A 151 25.24 -0.50 8.46
CA ASP A 151 25.31 0.70 9.32
C ASP A 151 24.83 0.44 10.76
N TRP A 152 24.28 -0.75 11.07
CA TRP A 152 23.84 -1.12 12.43
C TRP A 152 24.91 -1.87 13.25
N ASP A 153 26.01 -2.27 12.62
CA ASP A 153 27.08 -3.06 13.24
C ASP A 153 28.27 -2.20 13.75
N GLU A 154 28.18 -0.85 13.67
CA GLU A 154 29.16 0.13 14.19
C GLU A 154 28.65 0.86 15.46
#